data_AF-A0A519EWQ6-F1
#
_entry.id   AF-A0A519EWQ6-F1
#
_cell.length_a   1.000
_cell.length_b   1.000
_cell.length_c   1.000
_cell.angle_alpha   90.00
_cell.angle_beta   90.00
_cell.angle_gamma   90.00
#
_symmetry.space_group_name_H-M   'P 1'
#
loop_
_entity.id
_entity.type
_entity.pdbx_description
1 polymer ?
#
loop_
_entity_poly.entity_id
_entity_poly.type
_entity_poly.pdbx_seq_one_letter_code
_entity_poly.pdbx_strand_id
1 'polypeptide(L)'
;MVNSSDYVPPKVWVWNQAKNGARFANINRPVAGPTHEKELPVGRHPLQLYSLATPNGVKVAVMLEELLALGREGAEYDAWLIRINEGDQFGSGFVGVNPNSKIPALMDRSGATPVRVFESGAILLYLAEKFGAFLPTEPARRAECLSWLFW
;
A
#
# COMPACT_ATOMS: atom_id res chain seq x y z
N MET A 1 -33.46 -38.21 -15.59
CA MET A 1 -31.99 -38.07 -15.71
C MET A 1 -31.61 -36.75 -15.08
N VAL A 2 -30.82 -36.76 -14.00
CA VAL A 2 -30.41 -35.52 -13.32
C VAL A 2 -29.35 -34.85 -14.17
N ASN A 3 -29.68 -33.71 -14.75
CA ASN A 3 -28.75 -32.85 -15.47
C ASN A 3 -27.89 -32.15 -14.41
N SER A 4 -26.76 -32.75 -14.04
CA SER A 4 -25.87 -32.19 -13.01
C SER A 4 -25.05 -31.04 -13.59
N SER A 5 -25.70 -29.89 -13.79
CA SER A 5 -25.08 -28.62 -14.20
C SER A 5 -24.36 -27.90 -13.06
N ASP A 6 -24.28 -28.50 -11.88
CA ASP A 6 -23.74 -27.86 -10.69
C ASP A 6 -22.21 -27.88 -10.67
N TYR A 7 -21.62 -26.75 -10.30
CA TYR A 7 -20.18 -26.62 -10.15
C TYR A 7 -19.68 -27.48 -8.97
N VAL A 8 -18.71 -28.34 -9.25
CA VAL A 8 -18.01 -29.15 -8.25
C VAL A 8 -16.57 -28.64 -8.14
N PRO A 9 -16.15 -28.03 -7.01
CA PRO A 9 -14.76 -27.63 -6.80
C PRO A 9 -13.80 -28.82 -6.93
N PRO A 10 -12.62 -28.65 -7.54
CA PRO A 10 -11.64 -29.73 -7.64
C PRO A 10 -11.00 -30.02 -6.27
N LYS A 11 -10.51 -31.25 -6.07
CA LYS A 11 -9.78 -31.65 -4.85
C LYS A 11 -8.53 -30.80 -4.60
N VAL A 12 -7.87 -30.37 -5.67
CA VAL A 12 -6.71 -29.48 -5.64
C VAL A 12 -7.02 -28.33 -6.58
N TRP A 13 -6.96 -27.11 -6.07
CA TRP A 13 -7.16 -25.92 -6.90
C TRP A 13 -6.01 -25.75 -7.89
N VAL A 14 -6.34 -25.41 -9.13
CA VAL A 14 -5.36 -25.14 -10.20
C VAL A 14 -5.68 -23.78 -10.80
N TRP A 15 -4.63 -23.00 -11.06
CA TRP A 15 -4.76 -21.71 -11.72
C TRP A 15 -4.98 -21.88 -13.23
N ASN A 16 -6.24 -21.98 -13.64
CA ASN A 16 -6.61 -22.05 -15.05
C ASN A 16 -6.62 -20.64 -15.66
N GLN A 17 -5.63 -20.34 -16.50
CA GLN A 17 -5.43 -19.03 -17.14
C GLN A 17 -6.43 -18.71 -18.28
N ALA A 18 -7.58 -19.40 -18.33
CA ALA A 18 -8.62 -19.08 -19.28
C ALA A 18 -9.02 -17.60 -19.07
N LYS A 19 -8.85 -16.78 -20.11
CA LYS A 19 -9.14 -15.35 -20.07
C LYS A 19 -10.65 -15.17 -19.88
N ASN A 20 -11.07 -15.04 -18.62
CA ASN A 20 -12.48 -14.87 -18.24
C ASN A 20 -12.98 -13.41 -18.40
N GLY A 21 -12.21 -12.56 -19.08
CA GLY A 21 -12.54 -11.14 -19.28
C GLY A 21 -12.48 -10.28 -18.01
N ALA A 22 -12.04 -10.80 -16.87
CA ALA A 22 -11.98 -10.03 -15.63
C ALA A 22 -10.95 -8.89 -15.73
N ARG A 23 -11.33 -7.72 -15.20
CA ARG A 23 -10.55 -6.47 -15.24
C ARG A 23 -9.09 -6.60 -14.79
N PHE A 24 -8.81 -7.49 -13.82
CA PHE A 24 -7.49 -7.68 -13.22
C PHE A 24 -6.85 -9.03 -13.58
N ALA A 25 -7.35 -9.73 -14.61
CA ALA A 25 -6.86 -11.03 -15.00
C ALA A 25 -5.38 -11.03 -15.45
N ASN A 26 -4.87 -9.87 -15.91
CA ASN A 26 -3.48 -9.70 -16.31
C ASN A 26 -2.51 -9.55 -15.12
N ILE A 27 -3.00 -9.26 -13.92
CA ILE A 27 -2.16 -8.98 -12.74
C ILE A 27 -2.39 -9.92 -11.56
N ASN A 28 -3.60 -10.49 -11.41
CA ASN A 28 -3.90 -11.41 -10.32
C ASN A 28 -3.23 -12.76 -10.54
N ARG A 29 -2.46 -13.22 -9.55
CA ARG A 29 -1.70 -14.47 -9.60
C ARG A 29 -1.76 -15.19 -8.24
N PRO A 30 -1.64 -16.52 -8.21
CA PRO A 30 -1.59 -17.30 -6.97
C PRO A 30 -0.21 -17.28 -6.30
N VAL A 31 0.75 -16.52 -6.84
CA VAL A 31 2.12 -16.40 -6.34
C VAL A 31 2.50 -14.93 -6.18
N ALA A 32 3.33 -14.64 -5.18
CA ALA A 32 3.88 -13.32 -4.91
C ALA A 32 5.27 -13.14 -5.54
N GLY A 33 5.89 -11.98 -5.30
CA GLY A 33 7.26 -11.68 -5.70
C GLY A 33 7.38 -10.86 -6.99
N PRO A 34 8.60 -10.41 -7.29
CA PRO A 34 8.85 -9.52 -8.41
C PRO A 34 8.69 -10.25 -9.74
N THR A 35 8.30 -9.51 -10.79
CA THR A 35 8.20 -10.02 -12.16
C THR A 35 9.23 -9.43 -13.10
N HIS A 36 9.84 -8.32 -12.70
CA HIS A 36 10.83 -7.61 -13.50
C HIS A 36 11.75 -6.79 -12.59
N GLU A 37 12.98 -6.58 -13.04
CA GLU A 37 13.91 -5.68 -12.38
C GLU A 37 13.54 -4.23 -12.70
N LYS A 38 13.27 -3.44 -11.66
CA LYS A 38 12.91 -2.02 -11.78
C LYS A 38 13.18 -1.31 -10.48
N GLU A 39 14.22 -0.47 -10.49
CA GLU A 39 14.50 0.44 -9.38
C GLU A 39 13.41 1.51 -9.27
N LEU A 40 13.12 1.91 -8.03
CA LEU A 40 12.19 2.99 -7.76
C LEU A 40 12.90 4.35 -7.83
N PRO A 41 12.27 5.38 -8.41
CA PRO A 41 12.79 6.75 -8.35
C PRO A 41 12.82 7.24 -6.90
N VAL A 42 13.80 8.08 -6.58
CA VAL A 42 13.96 8.72 -5.27
C VAL A 42 14.14 10.21 -5.51
N GLY A 43 13.26 11.01 -4.90
CA GLY A 43 13.32 12.47 -4.99
C GLY A 43 14.09 13.09 -3.83
N ARG A 44 13.87 14.40 -3.64
CA ARG A 44 14.62 15.20 -2.66
C ARG A 44 14.03 15.18 -1.25
N HIS A 45 12.77 14.78 -1.11
CA HIS A 45 12.02 14.91 0.12
C HIS A 45 12.25 13.70 1.05
N PRO A 46 12.13 13.88 2.38
CA PRO A 46 12.38 12.80 3.33
C PRO A 46 11.43 11.62 3.16
N LEU A 47 10.18 11.85 2.73
CA LEU A 47 9.18 10.81 2.57
C LEU A 47 8.99 10.47 1.10
N GLN A 48 9.22 9.21 0.72
CA GLN A 48 9.00 8.72 -0.65
C GLN A 48 7.73 7.87 -0.67
N LEU A 49 6.66 8.38 -1.28
CA LEU A 49 5.37 7.70 -1.38
C LEU A 49 5.22 7.05 -2.76
N TYR A 50 5.08 5.73 -2.81
CA TYR A 50 4.79 4.98 -4.03
C TYR A 50 3.32 4.55 -4.00
N SER A 51 2.49 5.20 -4.82
CA SER A 51 1.04 5.14 -4.64
C SER A 51 0.24 5.35 -5.93
N LEU A 52 -1.08 5.31 -5.80
CA LEU A 52 -2.06 5.58 -6.83
C LEU A 52 -3.30 6.21 -6.16
N ALA A 53 -4.02 7.10 -6.86
CA ALA A 53 -5.22 7.80 -6.39
C ALA A 53 -6.46 6.87 -6.22
N THR A 54 -6.30 5.84 -5.41
CA THR A 54 -7.35 4.93 -4.92
C THR A 54 -7.75 5.35 -3.50
N PRO A 55 -8.85 4.83 -2.93
CA PRO A 55 -9.20 5.11 -1.54
C PRO A 55 -8.06 4.85 -0.55
N ASN A 56 -7.25 3.80 -0.74
CA ASN A 56 -6.10 3.53 0.13
C ASN A 56 -4.94 4.51 -0.09
N GLY A 57 -4.69 4.93 -1.32
CA GLY A 57 -3.63 5.90 -1.60
C GLY A 57 -3.98 7.31 -1.12
N VAL A 58 -5.24 7.73 -1.26
CA VAL A 58 -5.72 9.04 -0.81
C VAL A 58 -5.60 9.19 0.70
N LYS A 59 -5.78 8.13 1.50
CA LYS A 59 -5.54 8.17 2.97
C LYS A 59 -4.18 8.78 3.31
N VAL A 60 -3.13 8.31 2.65
CA VAL A 60 -1.75 8.73 2.93
C VAL A 60 -1.47 10.12 2.36
N ALA A 61 -1.95 10.41 1.15
CA ALA A 61 -1.80 11.75 0.57
C ALA A 61 -2.47 12.83 1.45
N VAL A 62 -3.70 12.58 1.90
CA VAL A 62 -4.41 13.48 2.83
C VAL A 62 -3.65 13.64 4.14
N MET A 63 -3.18 12.55 4.75
CA MET A 63 -2.39 12.62 5.98
C MET A 63 -1.15 13.51 5.83
N LEU A 64 -0.42 13.39 4.72
CA LEU A 64 0.77 14.20 4.45
C LEU A 64 0.42 15.68 4.23
N GLU A 65 -0.61 15.97 3.44
CA GLU A 65 -1.09 17.34 3.22
C GLU A 65 -1.60 17.99 4.52
N GLU A 66 -2.31 17.25 5.38
CA GLU A 66 -2.78 17.72 6.68
C GLU A 66 -1.60 18.02 7.63
N LEU A 67 -0.55 17.20 7.61
CA LEU A 67 0.70 17.48 8.34
C LEU A 67 1.40 18.74 7.82
N LEU A 68 1.47 18.92 6.50
CA LEU A 68 2.04 20.12 5.89
C LEU A 68 1.21 21.37 6.23
N ALA A 69 -0.13 21.26 6.22
CA ALA A 69 -1.02 22.34 6.64
C ALA A 69 -0.84 22.74 8.11
N LEU A 70 -0.48 21.79 8.98
CA LEU A 70 -0.06 22.06 10.37
C LEU A 70 1.36 22.61 10.51
N GLY A 71 2.09 22.82 9.40
CA GLY A 71 3.46 23.31 9.41
C GLY A 71 4.50 22.30 9.93
N ARG A 72 4.22 20.99 9.79
CA ARG A 72 5.17 19.94 10.21
C ARG A 72 6.30 19.81 9.18
N GLU A 73 7.43 20.45 9.47
CA GLU A 73 8.68 20.23 8.73
C GLU A 73 9.07 18.74 8.74
N GLY A 74 9.52 18.23 7.60
CA GLY A 74 9.86 16.82 7.42
C GLY A 74 8.69 15.96 6.91
N ALA A 75 7.48 16.51 6.80
CA ALA A 75 6.33 15.85 6.17
C ALA A 75 6.31 16.01 4.64
N GLU A 76 7.25 16.78 4.07
CA GLU A 76 7.37 16.92 2.63
C GLU A 76 7.64 15.56 1.99
N TYR A 77 7.04 15.33 0.83
CA TYR A 77 7.07 14.03 0.19
C TYR A 77 7.20 14.13 -1.32
N ASP A 78 7.82 13.11 -1.91
CA ASP A 78 7.73 12.84 -3.35
C ASP A 78 6.71 11.70 -3.54
N ALA A 79 5.62 11.98 -4.27
CA ALA A 79 4.62 10.97 -4.61
C ALA A 79 4.82 10.43 -6.03
N TRP A 80 5.28 9.19 -6.11
CA TRP A 80 5.53 8.44 -7.32
C TRP A 80 4.32 7.59 -7.70
N LEU A 81 3.91 7.70 -8.96
CA LEU A 81 2.78 6.95 -9.50
C LEU A 81 3.15 5.48 -9.73
N ILE A 82 2.33 4.58 -9.20
CA ILE A 82 2.41 3.12 -9.41
C ILE A 82 1.13 2.66 -10.11
N ARG A 83 1.22 2.35 -11.41
CA ARG A 83 0.07 1.96 -12.23
C ARG A 83 -0.24 0.49 -12.01
N ILE A 84 -1.13 0.20 -11.05
CA ILE A 84 -1.41 -1.19 -10.64
C ILE A 84 -1.95 -2.09 -11.77
N ASN A 85 -2.63 -1.52 -12.76
CA ASN A 85 -3.16 -2.25 -13.92
C ASN A 85 -2.05 -2.67 -14.90
N GLU A 86 -0.89 -2.02 -14.84
CA GLU A 86 0.27 -2.27 -15.68
C GLU A 86 1.32 -3.14 -14.98
N GLY A 87 1.11 -3.47 -13.69
CA GLY A 87 1.97 -4.38 -12.94
C GLY A 87 3.19 -3.70 -12.28
N ASP A 88 3.23 -2.37 -12.19
CA ASP A 88 4.32 -1.62 -11.55
C ASP A 88 4.60 -2.08 -10.11
N GLN A 89 3.57 -2.54 -9.39
CA GLN A 89 3.66 -3.07 -8.03
C GLN A 89 4.47 -4.39 -7.93
N PHE A 90 4.81 -5.01 -9.06
CA PHE A 90 5.63 -6.22 -9.11
C PHE A 90 7.07 -5.95 -9.57
N GLY A 91 7.49 -4.70 -9.71
CA GLY A 91 8.91 -4.37 -9.92
C GLY A 91 9.75 -4.69 -8.68
N SER A 92 11.00 -5.13 -8.87
CA SER A 92 11.90 -5.50 -7.76
C SER A 92 12.04 -4.40 -6.71
N GLY A 93 12.16 -3.14 -7.13
CA GLY A 93 12.19 -1.99 -6.22
C GLY A 93 10.90 -1.84 -5.39
N PHE A 94 9.72 -1.97 -6.00
CA PHE A 94 8.44 -1.89 -5.27
C PHE A 94 8.27 -3.05 -4.29
N VAL A 95 8.61 -4.27 -4.69
CA VAL A 95 8.59 -5.45 -3.81
C VAL A 95 9.58 -5.28 -2.65
N GLY A 96 10.71 -4.61 -2.88
CA GLY A 96 11.66 -4.22 -1.83
C GLY A 96 11.04 -3.32 -0.75
N VAL A 97 10.11 -2.44 -1.12
CA VAL A 97 9.35 -1.61 -0.17
C VAL A 97 8.16 -2.37 0.44
N ASN A 98 7.38 -3.07 -0.38
CA ASN A 98 6.22 -3.84 0.06
C ASN A 98 6.18 -5.24 -0.59
N PRO A 99 6.49 -6.33 0.15
CA PRO A 99 6.44 -7.68 -0.40
C PRO A 99 5.02 -8.14 -0.78
N ASN A 100 3.97 -7.50 -0.25
CA ASN A 100 2.58 -7.75 -0.61
C ASN A 100 2.19 -7.18 -1.99
N SER A 101 3.07 -6.39 -2.62
CA SER A 101 2.83 -5.78 -3.94
C SER A 101 1.52 -4.97 -3.98
N LYS A 102 1.26 -4.16 -2.95
CA LYS A 102 0.10 -3.26 -2.89
C LYS A 102 0.50 -1.83 -2.55
N ILE A 103 -0.19 -0.88 -3.17
CA ILE A 103 -0.15 0.53 -2.79
C ILE A 103 -1.10 0.79 -1.61
N PRO A 104 -0.89 1.88 -0.84
CA PRO A 104 0.32 2.70 -0.81
C PRO A 104 1.48 1.97 -0.12
N ALA A 105 2.70 2.35 -0.49
CA ALA A 105 3.94 1.99 0.21
C ALA A 105 4.79 3.25 0.38
N LEU A 106 5.40 3.42 1.55
CA LEU A 106 6.20 4.59 1.92
C LEU A 106 7.61 4.16 2.32
N MET A 107 8.61 4.92 1.88
CA MET A 107 9.98 4.82 2.36
C MET A 107 10.34 6.13 3.04
N ASP A 108 10.52 6.10 4.36
CA ASP A 108 11.03 7.23 5.12
C ASP A 108 12.56 7.24 5.05
N ARG A 109 13.12 8.31 4.50
CA ARG A 109 14.56 8.54 4.32
C ARG A 109 15.07 9.69 5.20
N SER A 110 14.32 10.11 6.23
CA SER A 110 14.71 11.22 7.10
C SER A 110 15.84 10.85 8.07
N GLY A 111 16.10 9.55 8.29
CA GLY A 111 17.14 9.05 9.17
C GLY A 111 18.32 8.44 8.41
N ALA A 112 19.35 8.01 9.15
CA ALA A 112 20.56 7.39 8.57
C ALA A 112 20.25 6.10 7.79
N THR A 113 19.22 5.35 8.22
CA THR A 113 18.76 4.12 7.56
C THR A 113 17.31 4.32 7.11
N PRO A 114 16.99 4.10 5.82
CA PRO A 114 15.61 4.18 5.35
C PRO A 114 14.70 3.17 6.04
N VAL A 115 13.46 3.59 6.36
CA VAL A 115 12.43 2.75 6.96
C VAL A 115 11.29 2.57 5.96
N ARG A 116 11.02 1.32 5.57
CA ARG A 116 9.86 0.98 4.74
C ARG A 116 8.62 0.81 5.62
N VAL A 117 7.50 1.39 5.18
CA VAL A 117 6.19 1.27 5.83
C VAL A 117 5.15 0.99 4.74
N PHE A 118 4.38 -0.08 4.90
CA PHE A 118 3.34 -0.49 3.96
C PHE A 118 2.08 -0.89 4.74
N GLU A 119 0.95 -1.01 4.04
CA GLU A 119 -0.43 -0.93 4.58
C GLU A 119 -0.82 0.51 4.95
N SER A 120 -1.93 0.99 4.36
CA SER A 120 -2.33 2.40 4.54
C SER A 120 -2.58 2.75 6.01
N GLY A 121 -3.14 1.83 6.81
CA GLY A 121 -3.37 2.06 8.24
C GLY A 121 -2.07 2.17 9.04
N ALA A 122 -1.07 1.34 8.71
CA ALA A 122 0.25 1.41 9.33
C ALA A 122 0.98 2.70 8.96
N ILE A 123 0.86 3.17 7.71
CA ILE A 123 1.42 4.46 7.29
C ILE A 123 0.76 5.63 8.04
N LEU A 124 -0.58 5.62 8.19
CA LEU A 124 -1.28 6.64 8.98
C LEU A 124 -0.79 6.67 10.42
N LEU A 125 -0.71 5.52 11.07
CA LEU A 125 -0.21 5.38 12.44
C LEU A 125 1.24 5.87 12.56
N TYR A 126 2.11 5.42 11.65
CA TYR A 126 3.52 5.82 11.62
C TYR A 126 3.70 7.34 11.52
N LEU A 127 3.00 7.99 10.59
CA LEU A 127 3.08 9.43 10.41
C LEU A 127 2.50 10.17 11.62
N ALA A 128 1.39 9.69 12.18
CA ALA A 128 0.77 10.28 13.37
C ALA A 128 1.72 10.27 14.58
N GLU A 129 2.43 9.17 14.79
CA GLU A 129 3.43 9.04 15.85
C GLU A 129 4.68 9.86 15.58
N LYS A 130 5.22 9.81 14.35
CA LYS A 130 6.43 10.54 13.94
C LYS A 130 6.29 12.05 14.16
N PHE A 131 5.11 12.61 13.85
CA PHE A 131 4.86 14.05 13.93
C PHE A 131 4.05 14.48 15.16
N GLY A 132 3.61 13.54 15.99
CA GLY A 132 2.79 13.83 17.18
C GLY A 132 1.48 14.55 16.84
N ALA A 133 0.79 14.10 15.79
CA ALA A 133 -0.43 14.72 15.28
C ALA A 133 -1.49 13.68 14.91
N PHE A 134 -2.77 14.07 14.94
CA PHE A 134 -3.94 13.26 14.52
C PHE A 134 -4.21 11.95 15.28
N LEU A 135 -3.41 11.63 16.30
CA LEU A 135 -3.60 10.47 17.17
C LEU A 135 -3.52 10.93 18.64
N PRO A 136 -4.58 10.73 19.44
CA PRO A 136 -4.54 11.07 20.86
C PRO A 136 -3.42 10.33 21.61
N THR A 137 -2.83 11.00 22.60
CA THR A 137 -1.84 10.40 23.51
C THR A 137 -2.46 9.90 24.81
N GLU A 138 -3.64 10.39 25.18
CA GLU A 138 -4.40 9.90 26.34
C GLU A 138 -4.86 8.45 26.08
N PRO A 139 -4.61 7.49 27.01
CA PRO A 139 -4.81 6.06 26.75
C PRO A 139 -6.21 5.67 26.25
N ALA A 140 -7.28 6.18 26.87
CA ALA A 140 -8.65 5.79 26.50
C ALA A 140 -9.03 6.31 25.10
N ARG A 141 -8.74 7.58 24.81
CA ARG A 141 -8.98 8.18 23.48
C ARG A 141 -8.10 7.58 22.40
N ARG A 142 -6.86 7.21 22.74
CA ARG A 142 -5.96 6.50 21.83
C ARG A 142 -6.51 5.12 21.50
N ALA A 143 -6.96 4.38 22.50
CA ALA A 143 -7.55 3.05 22.31
C ALA A 143 -8.77 3.13 21.38
N GLU A 144 -9.67 4.09 21.59
CA GLU A 144 -10.84 4.29 20.73
C GLU A 144 -10.44 4.65 19.29
N CYS A 145 -9.49 5.56 19.10
CA CYS A 145 -9.00 5.94 17.77
C CYS A 145 -8.40 4.74 17.02
N LEU A 146 -7.62 3.91 17.72
CA LEU A 146 -7.04 2.69 17.13
C LEU A 146 -8.12 1.66 16.81
N SER A 147 -9.14 1.48 17.65
CA SER A 147 -10.28 0.59 17.35
C SER A 147 -10.93 0.94 16.00
N TRP A 148 -11.15 2.23 15.72
CA TRP A 148 -11.70 2.68 14.43
C TRP A 148 -10.73 2.57 13.26
N LEU A 149 -9.42 2.72 13.51
CA LEU A 149 -8.42 2.54 12.46
C LEU A 149 -8.31 1.08 12.01
N PHE A 150 -8.53 0.12 12.92
CA PHE A 150 -8.46 -1.31 12.66
C PHE A 150 -9.78 -1.95 12.21
N TRP A 151 -10.92 -1.26 12.36
CA TRP A 151 -12.26 -1.71 11.91
C TRP A 151 -12.41 -1.61 10.38
#